data_AF-A0A534ZYM9-F1
#
_entry.id   AF-A0A534ZYM9-F1
#
_cell.length_a   1.000
_cell.length_b   1.000
_cell.length_c   1.000
_cell.angle_alpha   90.00
_cell.angle_beta   90.00
_cell.angle_gamma   90.00
#
_symmetry.space_group_name_H-M   'P 1'
#
loop_
_entity.id
_entity.type
_entity.pdbx_description
1 polymer ?
#
loop_
_entity_poly.entity_id
_entity_poly.type
_entity_poly.pdbx_seq_one_letter_code
_entity_poly.pdbx_strand_id
1 'polypeptide(L)'
;MSVERSLRGIKVHDVMEADPPSIGPNESVADLVNERMMRGGQRSFLVRHDDGGLAGIVTLSDVRRMPREQWEEARVTDIMTRYADLATIGPDDRVQAALKLLQEREVNQLPVVG
;
A
#
# COMPACT_ATOMS: atom_id res chain seq x y z
N MET A 1 -25.03 16.88 9.31
CA MET A 1 -24.10 17.27 8.22
C MET A 1 -23.62 16.00 7.54
N SER A 2 -23.74 15.86 6.21
CA SER A 2 -23.20 14.67 5.50
C SER A 2 -21.68 14.73 5.47
N VAL A 3 -21.00 13.60 5.68
CA VAL A 3 -19.53 13.45 5.62
C VAL A 3 -18.97 13.98 4.29
N GLU A 4 -19.69 13.79 3.18
CA GLU A 4 -19.30 14.28 1.86
C GLU A 4 -19.23 15.82 1.79
N ARG A 5 -20.06 16.51 2.58
CA ARG A 5 -20.11 17.97 2.61
C ARG A 5 -18.97 18.56 3.44
N SER A 6 -18.53 17.86 4.49
CA SER A 6 -17.39 18.29 5.32
C SER A 6 -16.04 18.08 4.64
N LEU A 7 -15.95 17.16 3.68
CA LEU A 7 -14.70 16.90 2.94
C LEU A 7 -14.50 17.82 1.72
N ARG A 8 -15.41 18.77 1.48
CA ARG A 8 -15.28 19.72 0.34
C ARG A 8 -14.07 20.63 0.56
N GLY A 9 -13.13 20.56 -0.38
CA GLY A 9 -11.95 21.41 -0.41
C GLY A 9 -10.71 20.80 0.25
N ILE A 10 -10.84 19.64 0.90
CA ILE A 10 -9.70 18.91 1.46
C ILE A 10 -8.99 18.16 0.35
N LYS A 11 -7.67 18.33 0.27
CA LYS A 11 -6.81 17.61 -0.66
C LYS A 11 -6.21 16.37 -0.02
N VAL A 12 -5.75 15.42 -0.83
CA VAL A 12 -5.14 14.18 -0.35
C VAL A 12 -3.94 14.48 0.55
N HIS A 13 -3.11 15.45 0.20
CA HIS A 13 -1.93 15.82 1.00
C HIS A 13 -2.27 16.30 2.42
N ASP A 14 -3.51 16.75 2.67
CA ASP A 14 -3.94 17.19 4.00
C ASP A 14 -4.22 16.02 4.96
N VAL A 15 -4.41 14.80 4.43
CA VAL A 15 -4.85 13.62 5.19
C VAL A 15 -4.00 12.37 4.94
N MET A 16 -3.06 12.40 4.00
CA MET A 16 -2.20 11.27 3.69
C MET A 16 -1.17 11.01 4.80
N GLU A 17 -0.72 9.76 4.90
CA GLU A 17 0.53 9.44 5.59
C GLU A 17 1.70 9.78 4.68
N ALA A 18 2.49 10.80 5.06
CA ALA A 18 3.57 11.32 4.22
C ALA A 18 4.78 10.38 4.11
N ASP A 19 5.03 9.57 5.15
CA ASP A 19 6.12 8.59 5.20
C ASP A 19 5.56 7.19 5.53
N PRO A 20 4.84 6.57 4.56
CA PRO A 20 4.25 5.26 4.78
C PRO A 20 5.35 4.19 4.84
N PRO A 21 5.16 3.13 5.65
CA PRO A 21 6.15 2.07 5.79
C PRO A 21 6.44 1.42 4.43
N SER A 22 7.72 1.23 4.15
CA SER A 22 8.18 0.65 2.88
C SER A 22 9.22 -0.45 3.06
N ILE A 23 9.30 -1.29 2.04
CA ILE A 23 10.19 -2.46 1.96
C ILE A 23 10.78 -2.60 0.55
N GLY A 24 11.84 -3.40 0.44
CA GLY A 24 12.46 -3.73 -0.86
C GLY A 24 11.78 -4.92 -1.55
N PRO A 25 11.83 -5.00 -2.90
CA PRO A 25 11.17 -6.07 -3.67
C PRO A 25 11.80 -7.46 -3.47
N ASN A 26 13.05 -7.51 -3.02
CA ASN A 26 13.83 -8.74 -2.84
C ASN A 26 13.88 -9.23 -1.39
N GLU A 27 13.22 -8.53 -0.45
CA GLU A 27 13.04 -9.03 0.92
C GLU A 27 12.25 -10.35 0.86
N SER A 28 12.57 -11.30 1.73
CA SER A 28 11.83 -12.57 1.78
C SER A 28 10.44 -12.34 2.39
N VAL A 29 9.48 -13.20 2.05
CA VAL A 29 8.16 -13.16 2.70
C VAL A 29 8.27 -13.47 4.20
N ALA A 30 9.21 -14.34 4.58
CA ALA A 30 9.51 -14.65 5.97
C ALA A 30 9.96 -13.40 6.76
N ASP A 31 10.89 -12.62 6.22
CA ASP A 31 11.38 -11.38 6.86
C ASP A 31 10.29 -10.32 6.93
N LEU A 32 9.51 -10.14 5.85
CA LEU A 32 8.34 -9.25 5.87
C LEU A 32 7.40 -9.58 7.03
N VAL A 33 7.10 -10.86 7.25
CA VAL A 33 6.20 -11.27 8.33
C VAL A 33 6.86 -11.11 9.71
N ASN A 34 8.05 -11.67 9.88
CA ASN A 34 8.73 -11.76 11.16
C ASN A 34 9.22 -10.40 11.67
N GLU A 35 9.74 -9.57 10.77
CA GLU A 35 10.40 -8.31 11.13
C GLU A 35 9.48 -7.11 11.01
N ARG A 36 8.54 -7.12 10.07
CA ARG A 36 7.66 -5.97 9.81
C ARG A 36 6.26 -6.16 10.38
N MET A 37 5.56 -7.24 10.00
CA MET A 37 4.15 -7.42 10.36
C MET A 37 3.96 -7.81 11.83
N MET A 38 4.73 -8.77 12.34
CA MET A 38 4.59 -9.24 13.72
C MET A 38 5.17 -8.26 14.75
N ARG A 39 6.32 -7.63 14.44
CA ARG A 39 6.98 -6.68 15.35
C ARG A 39 6.43 -5.26 15.22
N GLY A 40 6.11 -4.82 14.00
CA GLY A 40 5.70 -3.44 13.72
C GLY A 40 4.19 -3.21 13.68
N GLY A 41 3.36 -4.26 13.67
CA GLY A 41 1.89 -4.15 13.66
C GLY A 41 1.27 -3.65 12.35
N GLN A 42 2.09 -3.14 11.42
CA GLN A 42 1.67 -2.71 10.09
C GLN A 42 1.25 -3.90 9.24
N ARG A 43 0.18 -3.70 8.44
CA ARG A 43 -0.44 -4.78 7.62
C ARG A 43 -0.32 -4.54 6.12
N SER A 44 0.29 -3.44 5.72
CA SER A 44 0.48 -3.04 4.34
C SER A 44 1.75 -2.22 4.23
N PHE A 45 2.49 -2.44 3.14
CA PHE A 45 3.78 -1.81 2.89
C PHE A 45 3.88 -1.39 1.43
N LEU A 46 4.40 -0.19 1.19
CA LEU A 46 4.83 0.18 -0.15
C LEU A 46 6.10 -0.59 -0.50
N VAL A 47 6.14 -1.17 -1.68
CA VAL A 47 7.35 -1.80 -2.21
C VAL A 47 8.08 -0.76 -3.04
N ARG A 48 9.34 -0.46 -2.71
CA ARG A 48 10.16 0.52 -3.43
C ARG A 48 11.40 -0.12 -4.01
N HIS A 49 11.74 0.28 -5.24
CA HIS A 49 13.02 -0.01 -5.84
C HIS A 49 14.15 0.73 -5.10
N ASP A 50 15.40 0.31 -5.33
CA ASP A 50 16.58 0.91 -4.69
C ASP A 50 16.77 2.39 -5.08
N ASP A 51 16.19 2.81 -6.21
CA ASP A 51 16.16 4.21 -6.67
C ASP A 51 15.04 5.05 -6.03
N GLY A 52 14.25 4.46 -5.13
CA GLY A 52 13.12 5.08 -4.44
C GLY A 52 11.79 5.01 -5.19
N GLY A 53 11.79 4.53 -6.43
CA GLY A 53 10.59 4.38 -7.26
C GLY A 53 9.59 3.39 -6.68
N LEU A 54 8.30 3.69 -6.80
CA LEU A 54 7.24 2.80 -6.31
C LEU A 54 7.12 1.58 -7.24
N ALA A 55 7.40 0.39 -6.71
CA ALA A 55 7.30 -0.88 -7.41
C ALA A 55 5.91 -1.53 -7.26
N GLY A 56 5.24 -1.29 -6.13
CA GLY A 56 3.96 -1.93 -5.82
C GLY A 56 3.52 -1.75 -4.36
N ILE A 57 2.54 -2.55 -3.95
CA ILE A 57 2.10 -2.68 -2.56
C ILE A 57 1.98 -4.15 -2.19
N VAL A 58 2.29 -4.49 -0.94
CA VAL A 58 2.04 -5.83 -0.39
C VAL A 58 1.31 -5.73 0.93
N THR A 59 0.34 -6.63 1.13
CA THR A 59 -0.48 -6.67 2.34
C THR A 59 -0.40 -8.01 3.03
N LEU A 60 -0.85 -8.05 4.29
CA LEU A 60 -1.02 -9.30 5.04
C LEU A 60 -1.96 -10.29 4.31
N SER A 61 -2.94 -9.79 3.55
CA SER A 61 -3.84 -10.65 2.76
C SER A 61 -3.11 -11.38 1.65
N ASP A 62 -2.10 -10.76 1.04
CA ASP A 62 -1.29 -11.38 -0.02
C ASP A 62 -0.41 -12.49 0.55
N VAL A 63 0.23 -12.22 1.70
CA VAL A 63 1.00 -13.23 2.45
C VAL A 63 0.14 -14.45 2.81
N ARG A 64 -1.11 -14.24 3.27
CA ARG A 64 -2.00 -15.33 3.69
C ARG A 64 -2.43 -16.26 2.55
N ARG A 65 -2.24 -15.88 1.29
CA ARG A 65 -2.51 -16.73 0.12
C ARG A 65 -1.37 -17.69 -0.18
N MET A 66 -0.19 -17.47 0.40
CA MET A 66 1.01 -18.28 0.18
C MET A 66 1.19 -19.34 1.29
N PRO A 67 1.45 -20.62 0.94
CA PRO A 67 1.84 -21.64 1.91
C PRO A 67 3.08 -21.24 2.70
N ARG A 68 3.07 -21.48 4.02
CA ARG A 68 4.12 -21.02 4.93
C ARG A 68 5.49 -21.60 4.58
N GLU A 69 5.53 -22.80 4.03
CA GLU A 69 6.74 -23.52 3.64
C GLU A 69 7.52 -22.79 2.53
N GLN A 70 6.86 -21.92 1.76
CA GLN A 70 7.47 -21.15 0.68
C GLN A 70 8.04 -19.80 1.13
N TRP A 71 7.74 -19.34 2.35
CA TRP A 71 8.01 -17.96 2.76
C TRP A 71 9.50 -17.60 2.82
N GLU A 72 10.37 -18.57 3.09
CA GLU A 72 11.82 -18.38 3.14
C GLU A 72 12.43 -18.11 1.75
N GLU A 73 11.90 -18.77 0.71
CA GLU A 73 12.42 -18.68 -0.65
C GLU A 73 11.74 -17.57 -1.47
N ALA A 74 10.43 -17.37 -1.23
CA ALA A 74 9.63 -16.39 -1.94
C ALA A 74 10.02 -14.96 -1.59
N ARG A 75 9.92 -14.08 -2.58
CA ARG A 75 10.23 -12.66 -2.50
C ARG A 75 8.96 -11.85 -2.45
N VAL A 76 9.05 -10.64 -1.89
CA VAL A 76 7.96 -9.65 -1.91
C VAL A 76 7.42 -9.44 -3.33
N THR A 77 8.29 -9.38 -4.34
CA THR A 77 7.90 -9.21 -5.75
C THR A 77 7.00 -10.35 -6.29
N ASP A 78 7.03 -11.53 -5.67
CA ASP A 78 6.22 -12.68 -6.08
C ASP A 78 4.76 -12.56 -5.62
N ILE A 79 4.49 -11.74 -4.59
CA ILE A 79 3.15 -11.61 -3.98
C ILE A 79 2.58 -10.18 -4.02
N MET A 80 3.39 -9.17 -4.33
CA MET A 80 2.93 -7.79 -4.36
C MET A 80 1.93 -7.53 -5.50
N THR A 81 1.04 -6.56 -5.32
CA THR A 81 0.36 -5.94 -6.44
C THR A 81 1.31 -4.93 -7.09
N ARG A 82 1.60 -5.11 -8.37
CA ARG A 82 2.58 -4.32 -9.11
C ARG A 82 2.05 -2.92 -9.39
N TYR A 83 2.96 -1.95 -9.52
CA TYR A 83 2.63 -0.56 -9.79
C TYR A 83 1.67 -0.37 -10.99
N ALA A 84 1.86 -1.14 -12.07
CA ALA A 84 1.02 -1.10 -13.26
C ALA A 84 -0.46 -1.46 -12.99
N ASP A 85 -0.72 -2.21 -11.91
CA ASP A 85 -2.04 -2.69 -11.53
C ASP A 85 -2.64 -1.89 -10.35
N LEU A 86 -1.90 -0.90 -9.82
CA LEU A 86 -2.36 -0.08 -8.70
C LEU A 86 -3.32 1.00 -9.15
N ALA A 87 -4.39 1.17 -8.37
CA ALA A 87 -5.10 2.44 -8.31
C ALA A 87 -4.28 3.41 -7.45
N THR A 88 -3.86 4.52 -8.05
CA THR A 88 -3.08 5.56 -7.37
C THR A 88 -3.83 6.88 -7.38
N ILE A 89 -3.41 7.83 -6.53
CA ILE A 89 -3.98 9.18 -6.50
C ILE A 89 -2.91 10.24 -6.29
N GLY A 90 -3.13 11.46 -6.80
CA GLY A 90 -2.22 12.58 -6.63
C GLY A 90 -2.37 13.27 -5.26
N PRO A 91 -1.31 13.89 -4.73
CA PRO A 91 -1.38 14.65 -3.47
C PRO A 91 -2.33 15.86 -3.57
N ASP A 92 -2.43 16.47 -4.76
CA ASP A 92 -3.29 17.63 -5.03
C ASP A 92 -4.74 17.28 -5.36
N ASP A 93 -5.04 15.99 -5.55
CA ASP A 93 -6.41 15.53 -5.78
C ASP A 93 -7.29 15.75 -4.55
N ARG A 94 -8.61 15.78 -4.77
CA ARG A 94 -9.58 15.92 -3.67
C ARG A 94 -9.75 14.59 -2.94
N VAL A 95 -9.89 14.63 -1.62
CA VAL A 95 -10.17 13.43 -0.80
C VAL A 95 -11.44 12.69 -1.27
N GLN A 96 -12.40 13.41 -1.83
CA GLN A 96 -13.62 12.79 -2.39
C GLN A 96 -13.33 11.89 -3.59
N ALA A 97 -12.33 12.23 -4.41
CA ALA A 97 -11.87 11.36 -5.49
C ALA A 97 -11.18 10.11 -4.91
N ALA A 98 -10.40 10.27 -3.84
CA ALA A 98 -9.80 9.15 -3.11
C ALA A 98 -10.85 8.17 -2.59
N LEU A 99 -11.88 8.67 -1.90
CA LEU A 99 -12.97 7.86 -1.35
C LEU A 99 -13.74 7.11 -2.44
N LYS A 100 -14.01 7.79 -3.56
CA LYS A 100 -14.66 7.17 -4.71
C LYS A 100 -13.79 6.04 -5.28
N LEU A 101 -12.49 6.27 -5.45
CA LEU A 101 -11.57 5.28 -6.01
C LEU A 101 -11.37 4.08 -5.08
N LEU A 102 -11.28 4.29 -3.76
CA LEU A 102 -11.28 3.22 -2.76
C LEU A 102 -12.51 2.31 -2.90
N GLN A 103 -13.69 2.91 -3.04
CA GLN A 103 -14.95 2.17 -3.20
C GLN A 103 -15.04 1.44 -4.55
N GLU A 104 -14.72 2.11 -5.65
CA GLU A 104 -14.82 1.56 -7.01
C GLU A 104 -13.82 0.42 -7.26
N ARG A 105 -12.66 0.47 -6.59
CA ARG A 105 -11.61 -0.54 -6.74
C ARG A 105 -11.66 -1.61 -5.66
N GLU A 106 -12.56 -1.47 -4.68
CA GLU A 106 -12.69 -2.38 -3.53
C GLU A 106 -11.36 -2.57 -2.79
N VAL A 107 -10.58 -1.48 -2.67
CA VAL A 107 -9.29 -1.46 -1.96
C VAL A 107 -9.37 -0.57 -0.73
N ASN A 108 -8.56 -0.90 0.28
CA ASN A 108 -8.54 -0.17 1.55
C ASN A 108 -7.53 0.98 1.57
N GLN A 109 -6.65 1.06 0.58
CA GLN A 109 -5.56 2.02 0.52
C GLN A 109 -5.28 2.43 -0.93
N LEU A 110 -4.81 3.67 -1.10
CA LEU A 110 -4.36 4.22 -2.37
C LEU A 110 -2.96 4.79 -2.16
N PRO A 111 -1.93 4.26 -2.85
CA PRO A 111 -0.64 4.91 -2.90
C PRO A 111 -0.77 6.32 -3.50
N VAL A 112 -0.22 7.31 -2.79
CA VAL A 112 -0.17 8.69 -3.25
C VAL A 112 1.10 8.88 -4.08
N VAL A 113 0.96 9.37 -5.32
CA VAL A 113 2.07 9.57 -6.27
C VAL A 113 1.99 10.96 -6.88
N GLY A 114 3.14 11.63 -7.04
CA GLY A 114 3.23 13.00 -7.56
C GLY A 114 4.64 13.34 -8.01
#